data_AF-A0A2N2MZD0-F1
#
_entry.id   AF-A0A2N2MZD0-F1
#
_cell.length_a   1.000
_cell.length_b   1.000
_cell.length_c   1.000
_cell.angle_alpha   90.00
_cell.angle_beta   90.00
_cell.angle_gamma   90.00
#
_symmetry.space_group_name_H-M   'P 1'
#
loop_
_entity.id
_entity.type
_entity.pdbx_description
1 polymer ?
#
loop_
_entity_poly.entity_id
_entity_poly.type
_entity_poly.pdbx_seq_one_letter_code
_entity_poly.pdbx_strand_id
1 'polypeptide(L)'
;MYLVAPSAMSMELNTDGSYLINGENIVRAEIPGGTDYVQMTGTHNGEGRYTAEGSSIFLSDSTYSVVFGTMTMSIDGVITDAPVSAFTLPDNFMSPPSSTEYVVSTTTLLVTYEGPSGTITEEWAR
;
A
#
# COMPACT_ATOMS: atom_id res chain seq x y z
N MET A 1 3.33 7.39 9.81
CA MET A 1 2.11 7.09 9.03
C MET A 1 1.80 5.62 9.21
N TYR A 2 0.53 5.22 9.15
CA TYR A 2 0.10 3.82 9.28
C TYR A 2 -1.19 3.56 8.52
N LEU A 3 -1.49 2.29 8.25
CA LEU A 3 -2.71 1.85 7.59
C LEU A 3 -3.89 1.82 8.56
N VAL A 4 -5.06 2.27 8.11
CA VAL A 4 -6.30 2.21 8.88
C VAL A 4 -7.40 1.49 8.13
N ALA A 5 -8.32 0.89 8.88
CA ALA A 5 -9.48 0.25 8.30
C ALA A 5 -10.51 1.29 7.80
N PRO A 6 -11.27 0.99 6.73
CA PRO A 6 -11.14 -0.19 5.89
C PRO A 6 -10.00 -0.02 4.87
N SER A 7 -8.99 -0.88 4.94
CA SER A 7 -8.00 -1.08 3.88
C SER A 7 -8.12 -2.53 3.43
N ALA A 8 -8.19 -2.76 2.12
CA ALA A 8 -8.35 -4.09 1.54
C ALA A 8 -7.51 -4.20 0.27
N MET A 9 -6.50 -5.06 0.33
CA MET A 9 -5.61 -5.40 -0.78
C MET A 9 -5.71 -6.90 -1.04
N SER A 10 -5.67 -7.29 -2.32
CA SER A 10 -5.60 -8.69 -2.74
C SER A 10 -4.42 -8.90 -3.67
N MET A 11 -3.83 -10.10 -3.58
CA MET A 11 -2.88 -10.62 -4.54
C MET A 11 -3.43 -11.91 -5.13
N GLU A 12 -3.48 -11.99 -6.44
CA GLU A 12 -3.80 -13.21 -7.18
C GLU A 12 -2.53 -13.74 -7.85
N LEU A 13 -2.23 -15.02 -7.61
CA LEU A 13 -1.11 -15.73 -8.23
C LEU A 13 -1.67 -16.71 -9.25
N ASN A 14 -1.38 -16.49 -10.53
CA ASN A 14 -1.90 -17.31 -11.62
C ASN A 14 -1.00 -18.53 -11.88
N THR A 15 -1.58 -19.58 -12.44
CA THR A 15 -0.85 -20.82 -12.75
C THR A 15 0.16 -20.68 -13.89
N ASP A 16 0.07 -19.61 -14.68
CA ASP A 16 1.00 -19.29 -15.77
C ASP A 16 2.25 -18.50 -15.31
N GLY A 17 2.39 -18.29 -14.00
CA GLY A 17 3.48 -17.54 -13.39
C GLY A 17 3.30 -16.02 -13.44
N SER A 18 2.11 -15.51 -13.76
CA SER A 18 1.76 -14.10 -13.59
C SER A 18 1.12 -13.83 -12.24
N TYR A 19 1.18 -12.58 -11.77
CA TYR A 19 0.43 -12.16 -10.59
C TYR A 19 -0.31 -10.84 -10.86
N LEU A 20 -1.36 -10.61 -10.08
CA LEU A 20 -2.12 -9.36 -10.02
C LEU A 20 -2.22 -8.87 -8.58
N ILE A 21 -2.07 -7.57 -8.37
CA ILE A 21 -2.27 -6.88 -7.10
C ILE A 21 -3.35 -5.83 -7.34
N ASN A 22 -4.42 -5.86 -6.55
CA ASN A 22 -5.46 -4.85 -6.62
C ASN A 22 -5.97 -4.52 -5.22
N GLY A 23 -6.38 -3.27 -5.02
CA GLY A 23 -7.10 -2.91 -3.81
C GLY A 23 -7.02 -1.45 -3.46
N GLU A 24 -7.48 -1.14 -2.26
CA GLU A 24 -7.51 0.19 -1.72
C GLU A 24 -6.93 0.18 -0.31
N ASN A 25 -6.10 1.16 0.00
CA ASN A 25 -5.64 1.41 1.34
C ASN A 25 -5.95 2.83 1.79
N ILE A 26 -5.98 3.02 3.10
CA ILE A 26 -6.09 4.33 3.74
C ILE A 26 -4.86 4.50 4.60
N VAL A 27 -4.00 5.43 4.21
CA VAL A 27 -2.82 5.82 4.98
C VAL A 27 -3.17 7.01 5.84
N ARG A 28 -2.83 6.94 7.14
CA ARG A 28 -3.08 8.00 8.12
C ARG A 28 -1.80 8.46 8.79
N ALA A 29 -1.70 9.77 8.97
CA ALA A 29 -0.70 10.45 9.77
C ALA A 29 -1.40 11.18 10.90
N GLU A 30 -1.11 10.81 12.14
CA GLU A 30 -1.58 11.56 13.32
C GLU A 30 -0.69 12.80 13.51
N ILE A 31 -1.31 13.93 13.83
CA ILE A 31 -0.62 15.18 14.15
C ILE A 31 -0.35 15.20 15.66
N PRO A 32 0.92 15.36 16.08
CA PRO A 32 1.26 15.34 17.50
C PRO A 32 0.48 16.38 18.31
N GLY A 33 -0.01 15.98 19.48
CA GLY A 33 -0.65 16.89 20.44
C GLY A 33 -2.18 16.87 20.46
N GLY A 34 -2.83 15.95 19.74
CA GLY A 34 -4.29 15.83 19.76
C GLY A 34 -4.82 14.60 19.02
N THR A 35 -6.08 14.71 18.59
CA THR A 35 -6.79 13.73 17.75
C THR A 35 -6.76 14.09 16.27
N ASP A 36 -5.94 15.08 15.91
CA ASP A 36 -5.85 15.63 14.57
C ASP A 36 -5.09 14.66 13.66
N TYR A 37 -5.55 14.55 12.42
CA TYR A 37 -4.95 13.62 11.47
C TYR A 37 -5.06 14.12 10.04
N VAL A 38 -4.16 13.61 9.21
CA VAL A 38 -4.28 13.64 7.76
C VAL A 38 -4.36 12.20 7.28
N GLN A 39 -5.32 11.88 6.44
CA GLN A 39 -5.40 10.58 5.79
C GLN A 39 -5.63 10.70 4.30
N MET A 40 -5.28 9.65 3.58
CA MET A 40 -5.37 9.59 2.14
C MET A 40 -5.69 8.17 1.69
N THR A 41 -6.59 8.07 0.71
CA THR A 41 -6.89 6.82 0.04
C THR A 41 -5.93 6.59 -1.14
N GLY A 42 -5.33 5.41 -1.23
CA GLY A 42 -4.57 4.93 -2.38
C GLY A 42 -5.28 3.75 -3.03
N THR A 43 -5.58 3.85 -4.33
CA THR A 43 -6.05 2.72 -5.14
C THR A 43 -4.87 2.10 -5.87
N HIS A 44 -4.61 0.83 -5.60
CA HIS A 44 -3.45 0.11 -6.10
C HIS A 44 -3.85 -0.83 -7.23
N ASN A 45 -3.03 -0.84 -8.28
CA ASN A 45 -3.13 -1.81 -9.37
C ASN A 45 -1.71 -2.18 -9.81
N GLY A 46 -1.39 -3.46 -9.75
CA GLY A 46 -0.10 -3.99 -10.15
C GLY A 46 -0.21 -5.35 -10.82
N GLU A 47 0.73 -5.62 -11.71
CA GLU A 47 0.84 -6.88 -12.42
C GLU A 47 2.30 -7.23 -12.67
N GLY A 48 2.59 -8.51 -12.88
CA GLY A 48 3.94 -8.94 -13.21
C GLY A 48 4.07 -10.46 -13.27
N ARG A 49 5.30 -10.93 -13.07
CA ARG A 49 5.67 -12.36 -13.04
C ARG A 49 6.10 -12.74 -11.63
N TYR A 50 5.91 -13.99 -11.25
CA TYR A 50 6.42 -14.50 -9.98
C TYR A 50 7.10 -15.86 -10.13
N THR A 51 8.04 -16.13 -9.24
CA THR A 51 8.59 -17.45 -8.95
C THR A 51 8.44 -17.75 -7.46
N ALA A 52 8.23 -19.02 -7.13
CA ALA A 52 8.14 -19.47 -5.74
C ALA A 52 9.29 -20.43 -5.44
N GLU A 53 10.02 -20.18 -4.36
CA GLU A 53 11.10 -21.03 -3.87
C GLU A 53 10.89 -21.30 -2.37
N GLY A 54 10.50 -22.53 -2.04
CA GLY A 54 10.18 -22.90 -0.66
C GLY A 54 8.99 -22.08 -0.12
N SER A 55 9.26 -21.27 0.91
CA SER A 55 8.29 -20.37 1.54
C SER A 55 8.34 -18.94 1.04
N SER A 56 9.19 -18.66 0.06
CA SER A 56 9.42 -17.31 -0.46
C SER A 56 8.85 -17.17 -1.87
N ILE A 57 8.23 -16.02 -2.14
CA ILE A 57 7.80 -15.61 -3.47
C ILE A 57 8.68 -14.45 -3.93
N PHE A 58 9.16 -14.51 -5.17
CA PHE A 58 9.89 -13.45 -5.83
C PHE A 58 9.02 -12.88 -6.95
N LEU A 59 8.82 -11.57 -6.93
CA LEU A 59 8.10 -10.85 -7.99
C LEU A 59 9.12 -10.23 -8.95
N SER A 60 8.85 -10.34 -10.25
CA SER A 60 9.67 -9.77 -11.32
C SER A 60 8.79 -9.15 -12.41
N ASP A 61 9.39 -8.35 -13.29
CA ASP A 61 8.70 -7.66 -14.40
C ASP A 61 7.45 -6.88 -13.94
N SER A 62 7.53 -6.35 -12.72
CA SER A 62 6.43 -5.70 -12.01
C SER A 62 6.11 -4.34 -12.63
N THR A 63 4.89 -4.19 -13.13
CA THR A 63 4.30 -2.88 -13.40
C THR A 63 3.36 -2.55 -12.25
N TYR A 64 3.54 -1.40 -11.62
CA TYR A 64 2.76 -1.00 -10.46
C TYR A 64 2.30 0.44 -10.58
N SER A 65 1.05 0.69 -10.21
CA SER A 65 0.45 2.01 -10.20
C SER A 65 -0.37 2.22 -8.93
N VAL A 66 -0.29 3.44 -8.40
CA VAL A 66 -1.14 3.91 -7.30
C VAL A 66 -1.85 5.16 -7.78
N VAL A 67 -3.17 5.18 -7.67
CA VAL A 67 -3.99 6.35 -7.91
C VAL A 67 -4.44 6.88 -6.56
N PHE A 68 -4.05 8.11 -6.25
CA PHE A 68 -4.47 8.75 -5.01
C PHE A 68 -5.84 9.38 -5.16
N GLY A 69 -6.70 9.10 -4.18
CA GLY A 69 -8.06 9.63 -4.10
C GLY A 69 -8.10 10.99 -3.42
N THR A 70 -8.96 11.08 -2.41
CA THR A 70 -9.13 12.28 -1.59
C THR A 70 -8.20 12.24 -0.38
N MET A 71 -7.60 13.39 -0.06
CA MET A 71 -6.96 13.63 1.22
C MET A 71 -8.00 14.24 2.17
N THR A 72 -8.16 13.62 3.33
CA THR A 72 -9.03 14.10 4.41
C THR A 72 -8.15 14.58 5.56
N MET A 73 -8.36 15.82 5.98
CA MET A 73 -7.71 16.42 7.14
C MET A 73 -8.75 16.64 8.24
N SER A 74 -8.47 16.21 9.46
CA SER A 74 -9.24 16.59 10.64
C SER A 74 -8.36 17.40 11.56
N ILE A 75 -8.71 18.67 11.74
CA ILE A 75 -7.99 19.63 12.58
C ILE A 75 -9.00 20.27 13.53
N ASP A 76 -8.76 20.18 14.85
CA ASP A 76 -9.67 20.69 15.88
C ASP A 76 -11.11 20.16 15.72
N GLY A 77 -11.26 18.93 15.22
CA GLY A 77 -12.55 18.30 14.94
C GLY A 77 -13.26 18.77 13.67
N VAL A 78 -12.68 19.70 12.90
CA VAL A 78 -13.17 20.14 11.59
C VAL A 78 -12.58 19.24 10.52
N ILE A 79 -13.43 18.62 9.71
CA ILE A 79 -13.01 17.76 8.59
C ILE A 79 -13.02 18.56 7.29
N THR A 80 -11.92 18.51 6.56
CA THR A 80 -11.78 19.10 5.22
C THR A 80 -11.23 18.07 4.24
N ASP A 81 -11.81 18.04 3.05
CA ASP A 81 -11.39 17.15 1.97
C ASP A 81 -10.77 17.95 0.82
N ALA A 82 -9.69 17.44 0.25
CA ALA A 82 -9.05 17.99 -0.94
C ALA A 82 -8.61 16.85 -1.88
N PRO A 83 -8.73 17.01 -3.20
CA PRO A 83 -8.20 16.02 -4.13
C PRO A 83 -6.67 15.98 -4.01
N VAL A 84 -6.08 14.78 -4.00
CA VAL A 84 -4.62 14.63 -3.88
C VAL A 84 -3.89 15.22 -5.10
N SER A 85 -4.57 15.37 -6.23
CA SER A 85 -4.05 16.09 -7.41
C SER A 85 -3.66 17.55 -7.13
N ALA A 86 -4.09 18.13 -6.00
CA ALA A 86 -3.64 19.43 -5.53
C ALA A 86 -2.24 19.42 -4.87
N PHE A 87 -1.64 18.24 -4.66
CA PHE A 87 -0.36 18.05 -3.98
C PHE A 87 0.65 17.35 -4.91
N THR A 88 1.93 17.71 -4.77
CA THR A 88 3.03 16.98 -5.42
C THR A 88 3.54 15.91 -4.46
N LEU A 89 3.27 14.65 -4.78
CA LEU A 89 3.85 13.51 -4.06
C LEU A 89 5.14 13.05 -4.75
N PRO A 90 6.12 12.49 -4.01
CA PRO A 90 7.29 11.87 -4.62
C PRO A 90 6.90 10.77 -5.61
N ASP A 91 7.70 10.58 -6.66
CA ASP A 91 7.57 9.41 -7.52
C ASP A 91 7.71 8.14 -6.67
N ASN A 92 6.82 7.16 -6.90
CA ASN A 92 6.73 5.91 -6.13
C ASN A 92 6.32 6.05 -4.66
N PHE A 93 5.67 7.16 -4.27
CA PHE A 93 4.99 7.24 -2.99
C PHE A 93 4.01 6.05 -2.86
N MET A 94 4.20 5.18 -1.87
CA MET A 94 3.41 3.96 -1.64
C MET A 94 3.48 2.86 -2.73
N SER A 95 4.47 2.90 -3.62
CA SER A 95 4.77 1.75 -4.47
C SER A 95 5.59 0.71 -3.70
N PRO A 96 5.34 -0.60 -3.87
CA PRO A 96 6.23 -1.63 -3.38
C PRO A 96 7.59 -1.56 -4.13
N PRO A 97 8.68 -2.05 -3.54
CA PRO A 97 9.99 -2.10 -4.17
C PRO A 97 9.98 -2.97 -5.42
N SER A 98 10.90 -2.70 -6.35
CA SER A 98 11.13 -3.54 -7.54
C SER A 98 11.57 -4.97 -7.21
N SER A 99 12.00 -5.23 -5.96
CA SER A 99 12.39 -6.54 -5.45
C SER A 99 12.08 -6.59 -3.96
N THR A 100 11.23 -7.53 -3.55
CA THR A 100 10.88 -7.77 -2.14
C THR A 100 10.77 -9.27 -1.90
N GLU A 101 11.27 -9.73 -0.75
CA GLU A 101 11.03 -11.09 -0.27
C GLU A 101 9.73 -11.11 0.53
N TYR A 102 8.81 -11.99 0.13
CA TYR A 102 7.51 -12.12 0.79
C TYR A 102 7.49 -13.40 1.62
N VAL A 103 7.26 -13.26 2.94
CA VAL A 103 7.08 -14.40 3.84
C VAL A 103 5.60 -14.78 3.87
N VAL A 104 5.28 -15.94 3.29
CA VAL A 104 3.91 -16.47 3.30
C VAL A 104 3.68 -17.23 4.60
N SER A 105 2.78 -16.75 5.45
CA SER A 105 2.21 -17.53 6.56
C SER A 105 0.93 -18.24 6.12
N THR A 106 0.39 -19.16 6.93
CA THR A 106 -0.80 -19.96 6.56
C THR A 106 -2.07 -19.14 6.31
N THR A 107 -2.11 -17.87 6.72
CA THR A 107 -3.32 -17.01 6.64
C THR A 107 -3.07 -15.59 6.15
N THR A 108 -1.81 -15.14 6.10
CA THR A 108 -1.48 -13.75 5.78
C THR A 108 -0.19 -13.66 4.96
N LEU A 109 -0.18 -12.74 4.00
CA LEU A 109 1.00 -12.29 3.28
C LEU A 109 1.50 -11.01 3.97
N LEU A 110 2.72 -11.05 4.50
CA LEU A 110 3.37 -9.85 5.04
C LEU A 110 4.27 -9.25 3.98
N VAL A 111 4.04 -7.98 3.66
CA VAL A 111 4.84 -7.19 2.73
C VAL A 111 5.59 -6.15 3.54
N THR A 112 6.92 -6.09 3.46
CA THR A 112 7.71 -5.05 4.14
C THR A 112 8.60 -4.34 3.14
N TYR A 113 8.57 -3.02 3.13
CA TYR A 113 9.34 -2.20 2.20
C TYR A 113 9.75 -0.84 2.78
N GLU A 114 10.80 -0.25 2.22
CA GLU A 114 11.24 1.10 2.59
C GLU A 114 10.46 2.17 1.83
N GLY A 115 9.76 3.03 2.58
CA GLY A 115 9.09 4.22 2.05
C GLY A 115 9.89 5.50 2.32
N PRO A 116 9.49 6.64 1.73
CA PRO A 116 10.18 7.93 1.88
C PRO A 116 10.19 8.49 3.32
N SER A 117 9.49 7.83 4.25
CA SER A 117 9.43 8.20 5.68
C SER A 117 9.79 7.04 6.61
N GLY A 118 10.39 5.96 6.07
CA GLY A 118 10.80 4.77 6.81
C GLY A 118 10.10 3.50 6.32
N THR A 119 10.34 2.41 7.03
CA THR A 119 9.80 1.08 6.72
C THR A 119 8.27 1.05 6.85
N ILE A 120 7.61 0.53 5.83
CA ILE A 120 6.18 0.25 5.77
C ILE A 120 6.01 -1.28 5.78
N THR A 121 5.14 -1.78 6.64
CA THR A 121 4.72 -3.19 6.66
C THR A 121 3.23 -3.26 6.39
N GLU A 122 2.84 -4.05 5.40
CA GLU A 122 1.46 -4.34 5.05
C GLU A 122 1.15 -5.81 5.34
N GLU A 123 -0.04 -6.06 5.87
CA GLU A 123 -0.57 -7.40 6.09
C GLU A 123 -1.77 -7.61 5.18
N TRP A 124 -1.66 -8.57 4.26
CA TRP A 124 -2.73 -8.91 3.33
C TRP A 124 -3.32 -10.25 3.75
N ALA A 125 -4.61 -10.25 4.07
CA ALA A 125 -5.35 -11.47 4.37
C ALA A 125 -5.63 -12.24 3.08
N ARG A 126 -5.60 -13.58 3.14
CA ARG A 126 -6.03 -14.44 2.05
C ARG A 126 -7.55 -14.45 1.90
#